data_AF-A0A932U5E4-F1
#
_entry.id   AF-A0A932U5E4-F1
#
_cell.length_a   1.000
_cell.length_b   1.000
_cell.length_c   1.000
_cell.angle_alpha   90.00
_cell.angle_beta   90.00
_cell.angle_gamma   90.00
#
_symmetry.space_group_name_H-M   'P 1'
#
loop_
_entity.id
_entity.type
_entity.pdbx_description
1 polymer ?
#
loop_
_entity_poly.entity_id
_entity_poly.type
_entity_poly.pdbx_seq_one_letter_code
_entity_poly.pdbx_strand_id
1 'polypeptide(L)'
;MTGSQHIYHILGEEGMIEVDGYGKLLLANGDSVETVWEQPTFDFVNRPLDPIRLEAFYTQIQAFVDDLLDGRPATLSGEEGRAAVAIVEAARESARSGQAVEMIGI
;
A
#
# COMPACT_ATOMS: atom_id res chain seq x y z
N MET A 1 12.36 -9.19 15.43
CA MET A 1 11.22 -8.63 14.69
C MET A 1 11.18 -7.14 14.96
N THR A 2 11.84 -6.36 14.11
CA THR A 2 11.93 -4.89 14.19
C THR A 2 11.51 -4.27 12.86
N GLY A 3 10.57 -4.91 12.16
CA GLY A 3 9.88 -4.30 11.02
C GLY A 3 8.67 -3.53 11.51
N SER A 4 8.14 -2.62 10.70
CA SER A 4 6.88 -1.97 11.04
C SER A 4 5.72 -2.98 11.13
N GLN A 5 4.58 -2.56 11.66
CA GLN A 5 3.35 -3.38 11.68
C GLN A 5 2.71 -3.51 10.27
N HIS A 6 3.34 -2.94 9.23
CA HIS A 6 2.85 -2.90 7.86
C HIS A 6 3.91 -3.50 6.92
N ILE A 7 3.97 -4.84 6.91
CA ILE A 7 4.84 -5.59 6.01
C ILE A 7 3.98 -6.24 4.92
N TYR A 8 4.37 -6.04 3.66
CA TYR A 8 3.73 -6.67 2.51
C TYR A 8 4.77 -7.52 1.77
N HIS A 9 4.39 -8.75 1.42
CA HIS A 9 5.21 -9.63 0.60
C HIS A 9 4.50 -9.92 -0.72
N ILE A 10 5.22 -9.75 -1.82
CA ILE A 10 4.79 -10.13 -3.16
C ILE A 10 5.74 -11.23 -3.61
N LEU A 11 5.24 -12.46 -3.69
CA LEU A 11 6.02 -13.64 -4.05
C LEU A 11 5.75 -13.99 -5.52
N GLY A 12 6.80 -14.08 -6.31
CA GLY A 12 6.78 -14.56 -7.69
C GLY A 12 7.63 -15.81 -7.85
N GLU A 13 7.60 -16.39 -9.05
CA GLU A 13 8.39 -17.59 -9.37
C GLU A 13 9.91 -17.33 -9.34
N GLU A 14 10.35 -16.13 -9.67
CA GLU A 14 11.77 -15.76 -9.77
C GLU A 14 12.28 -14.97 -8.56
N GLY A 15 11.41 -14.60 -7.61
CA GLY A 15 11.81 -13.74 -6.51
C GLY A 15 10.68 -13.23 -5.63
N MET A 16 11.03 -12.27 -4.79
CA MET A 16 10.13 -11.66 -3.82
C MET A 16 10.39 -10.16 -3.72
N ILE A 17 9.30 -9.39 -3.57
CA ILE A 17 9.36 -8.01 -3.09
C ILE A 17 8.85 -7.99 -1.65
N GLU A 18 9.63 -7.42 -0.74
CA GLU A 18 9.20 -7.13 0.63
C GLU A 18 9.13 -5.62 0.82
N VAL A 19 7.99 -5.14 1.29
CA VAL A 19 7.74 -3.74 1.56
C VAL A 19 7.50 -3.58 3.06
N ASP A 20 8.43 -2.93 3.75
CA ASP A 20 8.17 -2.37 5.08
C ASP A 20 7.67 -0.93 4.92
N GLY A 21 6.40 -0.68 5.25
CA GLY A 21 5.74 0.61 5.05
C GLY A 21 6.35 1.79 5.81
N TYR A 22 7.26 1.55 6.76
CA TYR A 22 8.03 2.59 7.44
C TYR A 22 9.54 2.31 7.46
N GLY A 23 10.00 1.41 6.58
CA GLY A 23 11.37 0.91 6.58
C GLY A 23 11.93 0.79 5.16
N LYS A 24 12.21 -0.43 4.73
CA LYS A 24 12.91 -0.74 3.49
C LYS A 24 12.00 -1.40 2.47
N LEU A 25 12.29 -1.15 1.20
CA LEU A 25 11.85 -1.95 0.07
C LEU A 25 12.98 -2.89 -0.31
N LEU A 26 12.75 -4.18 -0.17
CA LEU A 26 13.71 -5.21 -0.54
C LEU A 26 13.25 -5.94 -1.79
N LEU A 27 14.20 -6.19 -2.69
CA LEU A 27 14.03 -7.08 -3.83
C LEU A 27 14.94 -8.29 -3.63
N ALA A 28 14.35 -9.47 -3.56
CA ALA A 28 15.05 -10.74 -3.47
C ALA A 28 14.86 -11.54 -4.76
N ASN A 29 15.93 -12.17 -5.21
CA ASN A 29 15.91 -13.23 -6.22
C ASN A 29 16.65 -14.45 -5.66
N GLY A 30 16.75 -15.53 -6.44
CA GLY A 30 17.40 -16.77 -6.02
C GLY A 30 18.86 -16.62 -5.53
N ASP A 31 19.54 -15.53 -5.92
CA ASP A 31 20.97 -15.34 -5.67
C ASP A 31 21.28 -14.20 -4.69
N SER A 32 20.35 -13.26 -4.50
CA SER A 32 20.64 -12.01 -3.81
C SER A 32 19.40 -11.35 -3.19
N VAL A 33 19.66 -10.51 -2.19
CA VAL A 33 18.67 -9.59 -1.61
C VAL A 33 19.28 -8.19 -1.65
N GLU A 34 18.56 -7.26 -2.25
CA GLU A 34 18.95 -5.86 -2.41
C GLU A 34 17.96 -4.93 -1.70
N THR A 35 18.47 -3.90 -1.03
CA THR A 35 17.64 -2.77 -0.59
C THR A 35 17.50 -1.78 -1.74
N VAL A 36 16.32 -1.76 -2.38
CA VAL A 36 16.03 -0.88 -3.51
C VAL A 36 15.68 0.53 -3.03
N TRP A 37 15.09 0.63 -1.84
CA TRP A 37 14.75 1.91 -1.23
C TRP A 37 14.71 1.80 0.31
N GLU A 38 15.02 2.89 0.98
CA GLU A 38 14.93 3.01 2.44
C GLU A 38 14.30 4.35 2.80
N GLN A 39 13.25 4.31 3.62
CA GLN A 39 12.54 5.48 4.12
C GLN A 39 13.51 6.38 4.91
N PRO A 40 13.64 7.66 4.55
CA PRO A 40 14.35 8.63 5.37
C PRO A 40 13.84 8.62 6.82
N THR A 41 14.76 8.71 7.78
CA THR A 41 14.41 8.72 9.20
C THR A 41 13.64 9.99 9.58
N PHE A 42 12.64 9.86 10.45
CA PHE A 42 11.87 10.98 10.97
C PHE A 42 11.41 10.73 12.40
N ASP A 43 11.22 11.79 13.18
CA ASP A 43 10.77 11.72 14.56
C ASP A 43 9.25 11.91 14.63
N PHE A 44 8.49 10.83 14.51
CA PHE A 44 7.03 10.91 14.53
C PHE A 44 6.45 11.27 15.91
N VAL A 45 7.21 11.07 16.99
CA VAL A 45 6.76 11.32 18.37
C VAL A 45 6.79 12.82 18.65
N ASN A 46 7.91 13.47 18.35
CA ASN A 46 8.07 14.89 18.63
C ASN A 46 7.74 15.78 17.42
N ARG A 47 7.73 15.24 16.20
CA ARG A 47 7.44 15.96 14.96
C ARG A 47 6.40 15.21 14.12
N PRO A 48 5.14 15.11 14.58
CA PRO A 48 4.11 14.35 13.89
C PRO A 48 3.75 14.90 12.50
N LEU A 49 4.09 16.16 12.22
CA LEU A 49 3.90 16.82 10.92
C LEU A 49 5.21 16.94 10.12
N ASP A 50 6.20 16.08 10.39
CA ASP A 50 7.42 16.05 9.60
C ASP A 50 7.09 15.84 8.11
N PRO A 51 7.60 16.67 7.18
CA PRO A 51 7.34 16.52 5.75
C PRO A 51 7.64 15.12 5.21
N ILE A 52 8.67 14.44 5.75
CA ILE A 52 9.01 13.06 5.36
C ILE A 52 7.83 12.11 5.61
N ARG A 53 7.12 12.29 6.72
CA ARG A 53 5.91 11.51 7.04
C ARG A 53 4.73 11.91 6.16
N LEU A 54 4.59 13.20 5.90
CA LEU A 54 3.43 13.76 5.21
C LEU A 54 3.50 13.63 3.69
N GLU A 55 4.67 13.30 3.13
CA GLU A 55 4.91 13.23 1.69
C GLU A 55 3.92 12.31 0.98
N ALA A 56 3.66 11.10 1.49
CA ALA A 56 2.70 10.16 0.88
C ALA A 56 1.28 10.72 0.79
N PHE A 57 0.84 11.49 1.80
CA PHE A 57 -0.47 12.14 1.78
C PHE A 57 -0.51 13.31 0.81
N TYR A 58 0.58 14.09 0.78
CA TYR A 58 0.73 15.20 -0.17
C TYR A 58 0.70 14.69 -1.62
N THR A 59 1.48 13.66 -1.95
CA THR A 59 1.56 13.12 -3.31
C THR A 59 0.25 12.54 -3.77
N GLN A 60 -0.52 11.88 -2.89
CA GLN A 60 -1.86 11.41 -3.20
C GLN A 60 -2.82 12.55 -3.54
N ILE A 61 -2.83 13.63 -2.74
CA ILE A 61 -3.69 14.79 -3.00
C ILE A 61 -3.24 15.53 -4.27
N GLN A 62 -1.94 15.69 -4.45
CA GLN A 62 -1.39 16.36 -5.63
C GLN A 62 -1.72 15.60 -6.91
N ALA A 63 -1.62 14.26 -6.92
CA ALA A 63 -2.01 13.44 -8.06
C ALA A 63 -3.48 13.68 -8.45
N PHE A 64 -4.39 13.76 -7.47
CA PHE A 64 -5.79 14.08 -7.73
C PHE A 64 -5.98 15.49 -8.32
N VAL A 65 -5.27 16.49 -7.81
CA VAL A 65 -5.31 17.86 -8.35
C VAL A 65 -4.80 17.88 -9.79
N ASP A 66 -3.71 17.17 -10.06
CA ASP A 66 -3.13 17.08 -11.40
C ASP A 66 -4.10 16.39 -12.37
N ASP A 67 -4.75 15.29 -11.95
CA ASP A 67 -5.77 14.61 -12.75
C ASP A 67 -6.91 15.55 -13.19
N LEU A 68 -7.38 16.40 -12.26
CA LEU A 68 -8.43 17.37 -12.51
C LEU A 68 -7.98 18.47 -13.48
N LEU A 69 -6.78 19.02 -13.29
CA LEU A 69 -6.25 20.10 -14.12
C LEU A 69 -5.91 19.61 -15.54
N ASP A 70 -5.42 18.38 -15.65
CA ASP A 70 -5.09 17.73 -16.92
C ASP A 70 -6.33 17.18 -17.65
N GLY A 71 -7.47 17.10 -16.97
CA GLY A 71 -8.70 16.52 -17.51
C GLY A 71 -8.59 15.02 -17.81
N ARG A 72 -7.75 14.30 -17.08
CA ARG A 72 -7.55 12.85 -17.22
C ARG A 72 -8.35 12.05 -16.19
N PRO A 73 -8.59 10.75 -16.41
CA PRO A 73 -9.18 9.90 -15.38
C PRO A 73 -8.36 9.95 -14.09
N ALA A 74 -9.05 9.91 -12.95
CA ALA A 74 -8.38 9.91 -11.65
C ALA A 74 -7.44 8.72 -11.53
N THR A 75 -6.20 8.99 -11.10
CA THR A 75 -5.14 8.01 -10.84
C THR A 75 -5.59 6.97 -9.80
N LEU A 76 -6.47 7.38 -8.88
CA LEU A 76 -7.23 6.48 -8.01
C LEU A 76 -8.72 6.74 -8.23
N SER A 77 -9.43 5.75 -8.76
CA SER A 77 -10.82 5.91 -9.16
C SER A 77 -11.80 5.56 -8.02
N GLY A 78 -13.03 6.07 -8.13
CA GLY A 78 -14.11 5.64 -7.23
C GLY A 78 -14.51 4.18 -7.42
N GLU A 79 -14.15 3.55 -8.54
CA GLU A 79 -14.38 2.13 -8.80
C GLU A 79 -13.45 1.26 -7.95
N GLU A 80 -12.15 1.56 -7.93
CA GLU A 80 -11.19 0.91 -7.04
C GLU A 80 -11.55 1.13 -5.57
N GLY A 81 -12.08 2.30 -5.22
CA GLY A 81 -12.62 2.56 -3.88
C GLY A 81 -13.78 1.63 -3.51
N ARG A 82 -14.71 1.37 -4.45
CA ARG A 82 -15.82 0.42 -4.23
C ARG A 82 -15.32 -1.02 -4.14
N ALA A 83 -14.34 -1.40 -4.95
CA ALA A 83 -13.68 -2.70 -4.86
C ALA A 83 -13.07 -2.95 -3.48
N ALA A 84 -12.37 -1.95 -2.92
CA ALA A 84 -11.81 -2.05 -1.57
C ALA A 84 -12.89 -2.25 -0.49
N VAL A 85 -14.03 -1.55 -0.60
CA VAL A 85 -15.18 -1.73 0.31
C VAL A 85 -15.75 -3.15 0.19
N ALA A 86 -15.89 -3.67 -1.02
CA ALA A 86 -16.42 -5.03 -1.25
C ALA A 86 -15.56 -6.11 -0.58
N ILE A 87 -14.24 -5.95 -0.54
CA ILE A 87 -13.33 -6.85 0.20
C ILE A 87 -13.66 -6.86 1.70
N VAL A 88 -13.90 -5.69 2.30
CA VAL A 88 -14.24 -5.58 3.73
C VAL A 88 -15.59 -6.23 4.02
N GLU A 89 -16.58 -6.04 3.15
CA GLU A 89 -17.89 -6.67 3.28
C GLU A 89 -17.81 -8.19 3.15
N ALA A 90 -17.06 -8.69 2.16
CA ALA A 90 -16.83 -10.12 1.97
C ALA A 90 -16.10 -10.75 3.17
N ALA A 91 -15.10 -10.07 3.73
CA ALA A 91 -14.40 -10.54 4.93
C ALA A 91 -15.34 -10.65 6.14
N ARG A 92 -16.26 -9.68 6.33
CA ARG A 92 -17.27 -9.74 7.40
C ARG A 92 -18.23 -10.90 7.21
N GLU A 93 -18.69 -11.12 5.98
CA GLU A 93 -19.57 -12.25 5.66
C GLU A 93 -18.86 -13.60 5.83
N SER A 94 -17.60 -13.69 5.40
CA SER A 94 -16.77 -14.88 5.62
C SER A 94 -16.59 -15.17 7.10
N ALA A 95 -16.30 -14.16 7.93
CA ALA A 95 -16.18 -14.32 9.37
C ALA A 95 -17.49 -14.79 10.03
N ARG A 96 -18.64 -14.35 9.52
CA ARG A 96 -19.97 -14.73 10.02
C ARG A 96 -20.34 -16.16 9.62
N SER A 97 -20.03 -16.55 8.39
CA SER A 97 -20.44 -17.84 7.79
C SER A 97 -19.42 -18.95 8.01
N GLY A 98 -18.16 -18.62 8.27
CA GLY A 98 -17.05 -19.56 8.28
C GLY A 98 -16.72 -20.13 6.90
N GLN A 99 -17.18 -19.50 5.82
CA GLN A 99 -16.99 -19.94 4.44
C GLN A 99 -16.27 -18.88 3.61
N ALA A 100 -15.68 -19.30 2.49
CA ALA A 100 -15.17 -18.38 1.50
C ALA A 100 -16.34 -17.65 0.80
N VAL A 101 -16.13 -16.38 0.47
CA VAL A 101 -17.10 -15.55 -0.25
C VAL A 101 -16.54 -15.28 -1.64
N GLU A 102 -17.31 -15.63 -2.67
CA GLU A 102 -16.99 -15.28 -4.05
C GLU A 102 -17.27 -13.79 -4.27
N MET A 103 -16.27 -13.07 -4.78
CA MET A 103 -16.40 -11.67 -5.12
C MET A 103 -16.50 -11.55 -6.65
N ILE A 104 -17.68 -11.24 -7.17
CA ILE A 104 -17.95 -11.09 -8.61
C ILE A 104 -17.90 -9.61 -8.96
N GLY A 105 -17.12 -9.23 -9.96
CA GLY A 105 -17.06 -7.85 -10.47
C GLY A 105 -16.13 -6.92 -9.67
N ILE A 106 -15.17 -7.49 -8.96
CA ILE A 106 -13.90 -6.83 -8.60
C ILE A 106 -12.85 -7.27 -9.61
#